data_AF-A0A4C2EIW6-F1
#
_entry.id   AF-A0A4C2EIW6-F1
#
_cell.length_a   1.000
_cell.length_b   1.000
_cell.length_c   1.000
_cell.angle_alpha   90.00
_cell.angle_beta   90.00
_cell.angle_gamma   90.00
#
_symmetry.space_group_name_H-M   'P 1'
#
loop_
_entity.id
_entity.type
_entity.pdbx_description
1 polymer ?
#
loop_
_entity_poly.entity_id
_entity_poly.type
_entity_poly.pdbx_seq_one_letter_code
_entity_poly.pdbx_strand_id
1 'polypeptide(L)'
;MNKLRALSWGGGGIVVLLALWAAVHYDGPVLQFAPAVLVGVVAAGLPFGLAYSKSAIESLRLRFADTDKGFSSEQGSVYVSTSAVDDSIDFLEAVHSALRSDEEYDSVERDSFEEGPGLTVLHGGFHNSFVRVTAAGRVVVTGASERTKLLANTVSDAYSLSFERTRNNPFDGMEPVRGAPRVFLGILVFSMLLFGTHAVTTTAYPTDTYNPAERAVIVGFDASGSLDPRVSETDVKLSKAAFLVEVVNESATEVRWRGNDTERIAAHGENALAASDDARSLLASVEDESLTPAQAERAERIRVQLAAAERNVATALEERANNEALENTDPLTRLSDQLRASANRTNSGT
;
A
#
# COMPACT_ATOMS: atom_id res chain seq x y z
N MET A 1 -18.15 0.21 0.41
CA MET A 1 -16.77 -0.30 0.60
C MET A 1 -15.81 0.88 0.79
N ASN A 2 -14.97 0.87 1.84
CA ASN A 2 -14.16 2.03 2.24
C ASN A 2 -12.99 2.23 1.25
N LYS A 3 -12.95 3.33 0.46
CA LYS A 3 -11.91 3.59 -0.56
C LYS A 3 -10.46 3.37 -0.05
N LEU A 4 -10.19 3.74 1.20
CA LEU A 4 -8.89 3.54 1.84
C LEU A 4 -8.54 2.06 2.05
N ARG A 5 -9.52 1.22 2.42
CA ARG A 5 -9.31 -0.23 2.56
C ARG A 5 -9.03 -0.88 1.21
N ALA A 6 -9.73 -0.45 0.16
CA ALA A 6 -9.49 -0.95 -1.19
C ALA A 6 -8.08 -0.55 -1.67
N LEU A 7 -7.67 0.71 -1.45
CA LEU A 7 -6.32 1.17 -1.76
C LEU A 7 -5.26 0.42 -0.96
N SER A 8 -5.45 0.23 0.35
CA SER A 8 -4.45 -0.41 1.21
C SER A 8 -4.29 -1.90 0.90
N TRP A 9 -5.39 -2.66 0.89
CA TRP A 9 -5.36 -4.09 0.61
C TRP A 9 -5.02 -4.40 -0.84
N GLY A 10 -5.67 -3.70 -1.78
CA GLY A 10 -5.43 -3.89 -3.21
C GLY A 10 -4.01 -3.48 -3.59
N GLY A 11 -3.61 -2.25 -3.23
CA GLY A 11 -2.27 -1.75 -3.52
C GLY A 11 -1.18 -2.54 -2.81
N GLY A 12 -1.34 -2.82 -1.51
CA GLY A 12 -0.36 -3.61 -0.75
C GLY A 12 -0.23 -5.03 -1.29
N GLY A 13 -1.35 -5.67 -1.64
CA GLY A 13 -1.35 -6.97 -2.30
C GLY A 13 -0.65 -6.96 -3.66
N ILE A 14 -0.87 -5.93 -4.49
CA ILE A 14 -0.18 -5.78 -5.78
C ILE A 14 1.33 -5.66 -5.58
N VAL A 15 1.81 -4.84 -4.63
CA VAL A 15 3.24 -4.70 -4.36
C VAL A 15 3.86 -6.03 -3.90
N VAL A 16 3.17 -6.78 -3.04
CA VAL A 16 3.64 -8.11 -2.60
C VAL A 16 3.72 -9.07 -3.77
N LEU A 17 2.67 -9.16 -4.60
CA LEU A 17 2.65 -10.04 -5.77
C LEU A 17 3.73 -9.66 -6.78
N LEU A 18 3.92 -8.36 -7.02
CA LEU A 18 4.98 -7.86 -7.90
C LEU A 18 6.37 -8.22 -7.38
N ALA A 19 6.61 -8.06 -6.07
CA ALA A 19 7.89 -8.43 -5.45
C ALA A 19 8.16 -9.94 -5.48
N LEU A 20 7.12 -10.77 -5.28
CA LEU A 20 7.22 -12.23 -5.38
C LEU A 20 7.48 -12.69 -6.81
N TRP A 21 6.77 -12.11 -7.79
CA TRP A 21 7.03 -12.37 -9.20
C TRP A 21 8.47 -11.98 -9.56
N ALA A 22 8.92 -10.79 -9.16
CA ALA A 22 10.28 -10.33 -9.40
C ALA A 22 11.33 -11.25 -8.77
N ALA A 23 11.08 -11.77 -7.56
CA ALA A 23 11.97 -12.72 -6.89
C ALA A 23 12.12 -14.07 -7.62
N VAL A 24 11.16 -14.43 -8.48
CA VAL A 24 11.22 -15.63 -9.32
C VAL A 24 11.81 -15.33 -10.70
N HIS A 25 11.59 -14.11 -11.21
CA HIS A 25 11.93 -13.74 -12.58
C HIS A 25 13.34 -13.18 -12.75
N TYR A 26 13.84 -12.43 -11.76
CA TYR A 26 15.17 -11.82 -11.82
C TYR A 26 16.18 -12.66 -11.03
N ASP A 27 17.39 -12.80 -11.59
CA ASP A 27 18.48 -13.51 -10.94
C ASP A 27 18.88 -12.85 -9.60
N GLY A 28 19.25 -13.68 -8.62
CA GLY A 28 19.76 -13.23 -7.33
C GLY A 28 19.08 -13.90 -6.12
N PRO A 29 19.48 -13.52 -4.90
CA PRO A 29 18.89 -14.08 -3.68
C PRO A 29 17.43 -13.62 -3.54
N VAL A 30 16.49 -14.55 -3.35
CA VAL A 30 15.05 -14.26 -3.13
C VAL A 30 14.80 -13.15 -2.09
N LEU A 31 15.66 -13.08 -1.07
CA LEU A 31 15.57 -12.08 -0.01
C LEU A 31 15.81 -10.63 -0.46
N GLN A 32 16.36 -10.39 -1.65
CA GLN A 32 16.61 -9.04 -2.17
C GLN A 32 15.32 -8.23 -2.36
N PHE A 33 14.18 -8.90 -2.59
CA PHE A 33 12.86 -8.26 -2.71
C PHE A 33 12.05 -8.21 -1.40
N ALA A 34 12.59 -8.75 -0.29
CA ALA A 34 11.92 -8.76 1.01
C ALA A 34 11.51 -7.35 1.52
N PRO A 35 12.29 -6.28 1.31
CA PRO A 35 11.87 -4.94 1.69
C PRO A 35 10.57 -4.50 1.01
N ALA A 36 10.39 -4.79 -0.28
CA ALA A 36 9.16 -4.46 -1.02
C ALA A 36 7.95 -5.25 -0.49
N VAL A 37 8.14 -6.55 -0.19
CA VAL A 37 7.12 -7.38 0.46
C VAL A 37 6.71 -6.79 1.80
N LEU A 38 7.67 -6.43 2.64
CA LEU A 38 7.41 -5.82 3.95
C LEU A 38 6.61 -4.53 3.80
N VAL A 39 6.99 -3.65 2.88
CA VAL A 39 6.28 -2.40 2.61
C VAL A 39 4.83 -2.67 2.18
N GLY A 40 4.61 -3.64 1.28
CA GLY A 40 3.27 -4.03 0.84
C GLY A 40 2.39 -4.57 1.97
N VAL A 41 2.94 -5.44 2.83
CA VAL A 41 2.25 -6.00 4.01
C VAL A 41 1.90 -4.89 5.00
N VAL A 42 2.86 -4.01 5.32
CA VAL A 42 2.62 -2.89 6.24
C VAL A 42 1.56 -1.96 5.65
N ALA A 43 1.65 -1.59 4.37
CA ALA A 43 0.66 -0.73 3.71
C ALA A 43 -0.76 -1.33 3.78
N ALA A 44 -0.91 -2.64 3.59
CA ALA A 44 -2.19 -3.33 3.68
C ALA A 44 -2.76 -3.34 5.11
N GLY A 45 -1.91 -3.58 6.11
CA GLY A 45 -2.31 -3.69 7.52
C GLY A 45 -2.45 -2.35 8.26
N LEU A 46 -1.82 -1.28 7.77
CA LEU A 46 -1.68 -0.01 8.49
C LEU A 46 -3.01 0.60 8.96
N PRO A 47 -4.07 0.69 8.12
CA PRO A 47 -5.34 1.27 8.59
C PRO A 47 -6.00 0.45 9.70
N PHE A 48 -5.86 -0.87 9.66
CA PHE A 48 -6.38 -1.75 10.71
C PHE A 48 -5.56 -1.62 11.99
N GLY A 49 -4.23 -1.66 11.87
CA GLY A 49 -3.31 -1.51 13.01
C GLY A 49 -3.47 -0.18 13.74
N LEU A 50 -3.74 0.91 13.02
CA LEU A 50 -4.03 2.22 13.63
C LEU A 50 -5.39 2.27 14.32
N ALA A 51 -6.44 1.69 13.73
CA ALA A 51 -7.76 1.62 14.36
C ALA A 51 -7.71 0.77 15.64
N TYR A 52 -7.02 -0.38 15.57
CA TYR A 52 -6.80 -1.24 16.73
C TYR A 52 -5.99 -0.53 17.82
N SER A 53 -4.87 0.12 17.45
CA SER A 53 -4.06 0.88 18.40
C SER A 53 -4.84 2.01 19.06
N LYS A 54 -5.67 2.75 18.30
CA LYS A 54 -6.55 3.79 18.86
C LYS A 54 -7.49 3.19 19.91
N SER A 55 -8.19 2.12 19.58
CA SER A 55 -9.12 1.43 20.49
C SER A 55 -8.41 0.87 21.74
N ALA A 56 -7.21 0.30 21.58
CA ALA A 56 -6.40 -0.18 22.69
C ALA A 56 -5.94 0.96 23.62
N ILE A 57 -5.53 2.10 23.07
CA ILE A 57 -5.14 3.29 23.84
C ILE A 57 -6.35 3.87 24.56
N GLU A 58 -7.50 3.95 23.88
CA GLU A 58 -8.74 4.48 24.44
C GLU A 58 -9.26 3.60 25.57
N SER A 59 -9.35 2.29 25.36
CA SER A 59 -9.71 1.34 26.43
C SER A 59 -8.74 1.39 27.62
N LEU A 60 -7.43 1.50 27.39
CA LEU A 60 -6.45 1.66 28.47
C LEU A 60 -6.66 2.97 29.23
N ARG A 61 -6.86 4.08 28.52
CA ARG A 61 -7.14 5.39 29.12
C ARG A 61 -8.43 5.36 29.95
N LEU A 62 -9.48 4.74 29.43
CA LEU A 62 -10.78 4.61 30.10
C LEU A 62 -10.69 3.71 31.34
N ARG A 63 -9.83 2.68 31.32
CA ARG A 63 -9.57 1.80 32.47
C ARG A 63 -8.93 2.53 33.66
N PHE A 64 -8.09 3.53 33.40
CA PHE A 64 -7.39 4.29 34.45
C PHE A 64 -8.01 5.67 34.71
N ALA A 65 -9.06 6.04 33.98
CA ALA A 65 -9.79 7.27 34.24
C ALA A 65 -10.64 7.12 35.50
N ASP A 66 -10.60 8.12 36.37
CA ASP A 66 -11.49 8.23 37.53
C ASP A 66 -12.95 8.16 37.06
N THR A 67 -13.68 7.14 37.50
CA THR A 67 -15.05 6.85 37.04
C THR A 67 -16.01 8.00 37.36
N ASP A 68 -15.73 8.80 38.39
CA ASP A 68 -16.62 9.82 38.91
C ASP A 68 -16.30 11.25 38.43
N LYS A 69 -15.10 11.48 37.87
CA LYS A 69 -14.72 12.81 37.34
C LYS A 69 -15.17 13.06 35.91
N GLY A 70 -16.09 14.00 35.71
CA GLY A 70 -16.37 14.60 34.40
C GLY A 70 -17.56 14.02 33.62
N PHE A 71 -18.41 13.22 34.26
CA PHE A 71 -19.70 12.79 33.71
C PHE A 71 -20.83 13.45 34.50
N SER A 72 -21.70 14.22 33.83
CA SER A 72 -23.05 14.43 34.36
C SER A 72 -23.81 13.11 34.25
N SER A 73 -24.86 12.92 35.04
CA SER A 73 -25.75 11.75 34.98
C SER A 73 -26.41 11.51 33.60
N GLU A 74 -26.17 12.39 32.63
CA GLU A 74 -26.69 12.37 31.26
C GLU A 74 -25.73 11.73 30.23
N GLN A 75 -24.44 11.55 30.55
CA GLN A 75 -23.53 10.79 29.67
C GLN A 75 -23.51 9.31 30.13
N GLY A 76 -23.79 8.39 29.22
CA GLY A 76 -24.13 6.99 29.49
C GLY A 76 -23.33 6.29 30.60
N SER A 77 -24.04 5.61 31.49
CA SER A 77 -23.46 4.72 32.49
C SER A 77 -23.39 3.30 31.97
N VAL A 78 -22.27 2.63 32.21
CA VAL A 78 -22.02 1.23 31.84
C VAL A 78 -21.66 0.47 33.12
N TYR A 79 -22.41 -0.59 33.39
CA TYR A 79 -22.16 -1.52 34.49
C TYR A 79 -21.90 -2.89 33.91
N VAL A 80 -20.80 -3.53 34.31
CA VAL A 80 -20.44 -4.87 33.84
C VAL A 80 -20.39 -5.80 35.04
N SER A 81 -21.04 -6.96 34.95
CA SER A 81 -20.99 -7.97 36.02
C SER A 81 -19.56 -8.39 36.27
N THR A 82 -19.19 -8.77 37.49
CA THR A 82 -17.85 -9.28 37.85
C THR A 82 -17.67 -10.78 37.58
N SER A 83 -18.78 -11.50 37.43
CA SER A 83 -18.88 -12.92 37.06
C SER A 83 -19.61 -13.09 35.72
N ALA A 84 -19.41 -14.24 35.09
CA ALA A 84 -20.14 -14.65 33.88
C ALA A 84 -21.40 -15.45 34.25
N VAL A 85 -22.40 -15.40 33.39
CA VAL A 85 -23.58 -16.30 33.41
C VAL A 85 -23.38 -17.41 32.38
N ASP A 86 -23.79 -18.63 32.73
CA ASP A 86 -23.59 -19.82 31.90
C ASP A 86 -24.64 -19.97 30.79
N ASP A 87 -25.89 -19.59 31.07
CA ASP A 87 -26.99 -19.55 30.09
C ASP A 87 -27.54 -18.13 29.97
N SER A 88 -27.21 -17.47 28.85
CA SER A 88 -27.64 -16.10 28.59
C SER A 88 -29.14 -15.98 28.36
N ILE A 89 -29.79 -17.01 27.81
CA ILE A 89 -31.23 -16.96 27.50
C ILE A 89 -32.02 -17.11 28.80
N ASP A 90 -31.71 -18.13 29.60
CA ASP A 90 -32.36 -18.35 30.90
C ASP A 90 -32.18 -17.12 31.82
N PHE A 91 -30.96 -16.56 31.85
CA PHE A 91 -30.68 -15.31 32.55
C PHE A 91 -31.59 -14.16 32.09
N LEU A 92 -31.68 -13.91 30.77
CA LEU A 92 -32.49 -12.80 30.26
C LEU A 92 -33.98 -13.00 30.53
N GLU A 93 -34.48 -14.25 30.53
CA GLU A 93 -35.87 -14.56 30.86
C GLU A 93 -36.18 -14.35 32.35
N ALA A 94 -35.26 -14.75 33.24
CA ALA A 94 -35.38 -14.51 34.68
C ALA A 94 -35.38 -13.01 34.99
N VAL A 95 -34.46 -12.25 34.37
CA VAL A 95 -34.39 -10.80 34.51
C VAL A 95 -35.60 -10.11 33.89
N HIS A 96 -36.08 -10.55 32.73
CA HIS A 96 -37.31 -10.01 32.11
C HIS A 96 -38.50 -10.12 33.06
N SER A 97 -38.65 -11.28 33.70
CA SER A 97 -39.73 -11.54 34.67
C SER A 97 -39.62 -10.66 35.91
N ALA A 98 -38.40 -10.52 36.46
CA ALA A 98 -38.14 -9.66 37.62
C ALA A 98 -38.43 -8.18 37.32
N LEU A 99 -37.92 -7.66 36.22
CA LEU A 99 -38.10 -6.25 35.84
C LEU A 99 -39.54 -5.92 35.48
N ARG A 100 -40.30 -6.85 34.91
CA ARG A 100 -41.72 -6.64 34.60
C ARG A 100 -42.60 -6.57 35.86
N SER A 101 -42.17 -7.20 36.95
CA SER A 101 -42.87 -7.15 38.24
C SER A 101 -42.55 -5.89 39.05
N ASP A 102 -41.57 -5.11 38.59
CA ASP A 102 -41.14 -3.87 39.23
C ASP A 102 -41.90 -2.67 38.63
N GLU A 103 -42.54 -1.88 39.49
CA GLU A 103 -43.34 -0.70 39.09
C GLU A 103 -42.46 0.50 38.67
N GLU A 104 -41.13 0.43 38.84
CA GLU A 104 -40.22 1.52 38.47
C GLU A 104 -39.99 1.68 36.95
N TYR A 105 -40.33 0.67 36.15
CA TYR A 105 -40.10 0.64 34.70
C TYR A 105 -41.41 0.73 33.90
N ASP A 106 -41.43 1.53 32.84
CA ASP A 106 -42.62 1.74 32.02
C ASP A 106 -42.85 0.54 31.07
N SER A 107 -41.78 -0.02 30.52
CA SER A 107 -41.83 -1.24 29.72
C SER A 107 -40.50 -1.99 29.71
N VAL A 108 -40.60 -3.31 29.52
CA VAL A 108 -39.45 -4.22 29.39
C VAL A 108 -39.68 -5.10 28.18
N GLU A 109 -38.91 -4.88 27.14
CA GLU A 109 -39.03 -5.56 25.84
C GLU A 109 -37.82 -6.43 25.57
N ARG A 110 -38.05 -7.57 24.90
CA ARG A 110 -36.98 -8.40 24.35
C ARG A 110 -36.58 -7.83 23.00
N ASP A 111 -35.28 -7.71 22.77
CA ASP A 111 -34.73 -7.15 21.54
C ASP A 111 -33.55 -7.98 21.04
N SER A 112 -33.18 -7.79 19.78
CA SER A 112 -32.07 -8.46 19.13
C SER A 112 -30.93 -7.47 18.83
N PHE A 113 -29.76 -7.73 19.39
CA PHE A 113 -28.54 -6.95 19.18
C PHE A 113 -27.52 -7.74 18.34
N GLU A 114 -26.43 -7.08 17.90
CA GLU A 114 -25.39 -7.71 17.08
C GLU A 114 -24.72 -8.90 17.78
N GLU A 115 -24.61 -8.87 19.11
CA GLU A 115 -24.02 -9.92 19.93
C GLU A 115 -25.04 -10.96 20.41
N GLY A 116 -26.34 -10.76 20.17
CA GLY A 116 -27.40 -11.70 20.56
C GLY A 116 -28.64 -11.06 21.19
N PRO A 117 -29.51 -11.87 21.80
CA PRO A 117 -30.70 -11.39 22.51
C PRO A 117 -30.33 -10.46 23.68
N GLY A 118 -31.20 -9.49 23.97
CA GLY A 118 -31.07 -8.61 25.13
C GLY A 118 -32.42 -8.02 25.53
N LEU A 119 -32.40 -7.16 26.55
CA LEU A 119 -33.58 -6.45 27.02
C LEU A 119 -33.43 -4.94 26.82
N THR A 120 -34.50 -4.32 26.34
CA THR A 120 -34.67 -2.86 26.31
C THR A 120 -35.67 -2.48 27.40
N VAL A 121 -35.24 -1.60 28.30
CA VAL A 121 -35.99 -1.17 29.49
C VAL A 121 -36.28 0.32 29.38
N LEU A 122 -37.55 0.68 29.25
CA LEU A 122 -38.03 2.05 29.20
C LEU A 122 -38.33 2.54 30.63
N HIS A 123 -37.88 3.75 30.95
CA HIS A 123 -38.24 4.44 32.18
C HIS A 123 -38.41 5.94 31.95
N GLY A 124 -39.21 6.58 32.80
CA GLY A 124 -39.49 8.02 32.72
C GLY A 124 -40.17 8.45 31.41
N GLY A 125 -40.78 7.52 30.67
CA GLY A 125 -41.52 7.73 29.43
C GLY A 125 -40.68 7.89 28.16
N PHE A 126 -39.37 8.12 28.25
CA PHE A 126 -38.52 8.37 27.06
C PHE A 126 -37.06 7.94 27.20
N HIS A 127 -36.62 7.48 28.37
CA HIS A 127 -35.24 7.02 28.55
C HIS A 127 -35.15 5.51 28.45
N ASN A 128 -34.23 5.03 27.60
CA ASN A 128 -33.95 3.61 27.48
C ASN A 128 -32.68 3.23 28.24
N SER A 129 -32.73 2.05 28.86
CA SER A 129 -31.56 1.33 29.36
C SER A 129 -31.60 -0.09 28.81
N PHE A 130 -30.45 -0.74 28.72
CA PHE A 130 -30.31 -2.02 28.04
C PHE A 130 -29.60 -3.02 28.94
N VAL A 131 -30.10 -4.26 28.98
CA VAL A 131 -29.43 -5.41 29.61
C VAL A 131 -29.02 -6.39 28.52
N ARG A 132 -27.72 -6.61 28.38
CA ARG A 132 -27.13 -7.39 27.29
C ARG A 132 -26.07 -8.33 27.84
N VAL A 133 -25.79 -9.42 27.14
CA VAL A 133 -24.79 -10.43 27.56
C VAL A 133 -23.69 -10.55 26.51
N THR A 134 -22.44 -10.41 26.92
CA THR A 134 -21.27 -10.62 26.05
C THR A 134 -21.11 -12.09 25.69
N ALA A 135 -20.34 -12.39 24.62
CA ALA A 135 -19.99 -13.76 24.25
C ALA A 135 -19.24 -14.54 25.36
N ALA A 136 -18.59 -13.83 26.30
CA ALA A 136 -17.93 -14.42 27.46
C ALA A 136 -18.87 -14.57 28.67
N GLY A 137 -20.18 -14.39 28.50
CA GLY A 137 -21.19 -14.51 29.56
C GLY A 137 -21.25 -13.32 30.52
N ARG A 138 -20.50 -12.24 30.29
CA ARG A 138 -20.59 -11.03 31.15
C ARG A 138 -21.87 -10.27 30.87
N VAL A 139 -22.61 -9.93 31.91
CA VAL A 139 -23.82 -9.12 31.83
C VAL A 139 -23.43 -7.66 31.84
N VAL A 140 -24.06 -6.88 30.98
CA VAL A 140 -23.75 -5.47 30.76
C VAL A 140 -25.05 -4.68 30.79
N VAL A 141 -25.11 -3.71 31.70
CA VAL A 141 -26.23 -2.77 31.81
C VAL A 141 -25.76 -1.39 31.35
N THR A 142 -26.43 -0.83 30.34
CA THR A 142 -26.09 0.47 29.75
C THR A 142 -27.27 1.41 29.70
N GLY A 143 -27.05 2.72 29.79
CA GLY A 143 -28.11 3.71 29.67
C GLY A 143 -27.69 5.12 30.09
N ALA A 144 -28.43 6.13 29.64
CA ALA A 144 -28.12 7.55 29.85
C ALA A 144 -28.98 8.18 30.95
N SER A 145 -29.00 7.57 32.14
CA SER A 145 -29.75 8.08 33.31
C SER A 145 -29.21 7.50 34.62
N GLU A 146 -29.45 8.18 35.74
CA GLU A 146 -29.20 7.65 37.09
C GLU A 146 -29.97 6.34 37.34
N ARG A 147 -31.13 6.16 36.70
CA ARG A 147 -31.95 4.94 36.79
C ARG A 147 -31.25 3.71 36.21
N THR A 148 -30.23 3.86 35.37
CA THR A 148 -29.44 2.72 34.89
C THR A 148 -28.69 2.03 36.04
N LYS A 149 -28.33 2.76 37.12
CA LYS A 149 -27.76 2.14 38.33
C LYS A 149 -28.80 1.31 39.08
N LEU A 150 -30.03 1.80 39.17
CA LEU A 150 -31.15 1.07 39.78
C LEU A 150 -31.44 -0.21 38.99
N LEU A 151 -31.41 -0.13 37.66
CA LEU A 151 -31.51 -1.31 36.80
C LEU A 151 -30.39 -2.32 37.07
N ALA A 152 -29.13 -1.87 37.17
CA ALA A 152 -28.02 -2.76 37.50
C ALA A 152 -28.17 -3.41 38.89
N ASN A 153 -28.69 -2.68 39.88
CA ASN A 153 -29.00 -3.23 41.20
C ASN A 153 -30.14 -4.26 41.14
N THR A 154 -31.18 -3.99 40.37
CA THR A 154 -32.31 -4.92 40.22
C THR A 154 -31.86 -6.22 39.55
N VAL A 155 -31.01 -6.13 38.53
CA VAL A 155 -30.39 -7.30 37.89
C VAL A 155 -29.44 -8.03 38.84
N SER A 156 -28.67 -7.29 39.65
CA SER A 156 -27.82 -7.83 40.72
C SER A 156 -28.64 -8.67 41.70
N ASP A 157 -29.77 -8.14 42.17
CA ASP A 157 -30.59 -8.80 43.18
C ASP A 157 -31.33 -10.01 42.59
N ALA A 158 -31.83 -9.91 41.36
CA ALA A 158 -32.54 -10.99 40.69
C ALA A 158 -31.67 -12.23 40.42
N TYR A 159 -30.35 -12.05 40.24
CA TYR A 159 -29.45 -13.13 39.82
C TYR A 159 -28.16 -13.24 40.64
N SER A 160 -28.08 -12.56 41.79
CA SER A 160 -26.92 -12.53 42.69
C SER A 160 -25.60 -12.16 42.00
N LEU A 161 -25.64 -11.19 41.08
CA LEU A 161 -24.46 -10.71 40.35
C LEU A 161 -23.92 -9.43 40.99
N SER A 162 -22.60 -9.31 41.09
CA SER A 162 -21.98 -8.01 41.43
C SER A 162 -21.63 -7.25 40.16
N PHE A 163 -21.84 -5.93 40.14
CA PHE A 163 -21.52 -5.08 38.99
C PHE A 163 -20.45 -4.04 39.34
N GLU A 164 -19.54 -3.81 38.40
CA GLU A 164 -18.59 -2.71 38.43
C GLU A 164 -19.00 -1.65 37.41
N ARG A 165 -19.02 -0.39 37.85
CA ARG A 165 -19.19 0.75 36.93
C ARG A 165 -17.89 0.92 36.14
N THR A 166 -18.00 1.01 34.82
CA THR A 166 -16.86 1.18 33.93
C THR A 166 -17.14 2.27 32.90
N ARG A 167 -16.08 2.85 32.34
CA ARG A 167 -16.18 3.71 31.14
C ARG A 167 -15.92 2.94 29.84
N ASN A 168 -15.44 1.72 29.94
CA ASN A 168 -15.13 0.88 28.79
C ASN A 168 -16.34 -0.02 28.51
N ASN A 169 -17.16 0.35 27.52
CA ASN A 169 -18.27 -0.47 27.08
C ASN A 169 -17.74 -1.68 26.29
N PRO A 170 -17.99 -2.91 26.73
CA PRO A 170 -17.51 -4.11 26.03
C PRO A 170 -18.14 -4.31 24.64
N PHE A 171 -19.18 -3.55 24.30
CA PHE A 171 -19.81 -3.57 22.99
C PHE A 171 -19.31 -2.46 22.05
N ASP A 172 -18.46 -1.55 22.52
CA ASP A 172 -17.89 -0.53 21.64
C ASP A 172 -16.89 -1.18 20.68
N GLY A 173 -17.30 -1.25 19.41
CA GLY A 173 -16.46 -1.78 18.35
C GLY A 173 -15.28 -0.86 18.01
N MET A 174 -14.35 -1.38 17.20
CA MET A 174 -13.26 -0.56 16.66
C MET A 174 -13.80 0.57 15.78
N GLU A 175 -13.64 1.81 16.25
CA GLU A 175 -13.92 2.95 15.41
C GLU A 175 -12.88 3.09 14.29
N PRO A 176 -13.30 3.15 13.02
CA PRO A 176 -12.37 3.41 11.93
C PRO A 176 -11.81 4.83 12.03
N VAL A 177 -10.59 5.02 11.50
CA VAL A 177 -9.99 6.35 11.35
C VAL A 177 -10.90 7.23 10.46
N ARG A 178 -11.38 8.35 11.00
CA ARG A 178 -12.31 9.30 10.36
C ARG A 178 -11.69 10.69 10.25
N GLY A 179 -12.27 11.54 9.39
CA GLY A 179 -11.88 12.94 9.23
C GLY A 179 -10.54 13.15 8.52
N ALA A 180 -9.89 14.29 8.78
CA ALA A 180 -8.61 14.68 8.16
C ALA A 180 -7.49 13.63 8.32
N PRO A 181 -7.31 12.93 9.46
CA PRO A 181 -6.31 11.87 9.60
C PRO A 181 -6.43 10.74 8.57
N ARG A 182 -7.64 10.48 8.08
CA ARG A 182 -7.87 9.48 7.03
C ARG A 182 -7.26 9.87 5.69
N VAL A 183 -7.23 11.17 5.36
CA VAL A 183 -6.64 11.67 4.11
C VAL A 183 -5.12 11.56 4.19
N PHE A 184 -4.52 11.99 5.30
CA PHE A 184 -3.09 11.81 5.55
C PHE A 184 -2.67 10.34 5.51
N LEU A 185 -3.47 9.46 6.10
CA LEU A 185 -3.24 8.02 6.03
C LEU A 185 -3.33 7.49 4.59
N GLY A 186 -4.26 8.01 3.78
CA GLY A 186 -4.34 7.68 2.35
C GLY A 186 -3.08 8.10 1.58
N ILE A 187 -2.58 9.31 1.82
CA ILE A 187 -1.33 9.82 1.22
C ILE A 187 -0.15 8.95 1.67
N LEU A 188 -0.04 8.65 2.97
CA LEU A 188 1.02 7.82 3.51
C LEU A 188 1.02 6.42 2.87
N VAL A 189 -0.15 5.76 2.81
CA VAL A 189 -0.28 4.46 2.14
C VAL A 189 0.12 4.58 0.68
N PHE A 190 -0.36 5.59 -0.04
CA PHE A 190 0.01 5.80 -1.44
C PHE A 190 1.53 5.96 -1.63
N SER A 191 2.19 6.78 -0.80
CA SER A 191 3.64 6.95 -0.82
C SER A 191 4.38 5.65 -0.52
N MET A 192 3.89 4.84 0.42
CA MET A 192 4.45 3.50 0.69
C MET A 192 4.32 2.58 -0.53
N LEU A 193 3.20 2.61 -1.23
CA LEU A 193 3.01 1.81 -2.45
C LEU A 193 3.99 2.23 -3.55
N LEU A 194 4.16 3.54 -3.77
CA LEU A 194 5.15 4.05 -4.71
C LEU A 194 6.57 3.62 -4.33
N PHE A 195 6.92 3.71 -3.05
CA PHE A 195 8.22 3.27 -2.55
C PHE A 195 8.42 1.76 -2.74
N GLY A 196 7.39 0.95 -2.47
CA GLY A 196 7.44 -0.50 -2.68
C GLY A 196 7.66 -0.87 -4.15
N THR A 197 6.92 -0.26 -5.07
CA THR A 197 7.13 -0.46 -6.52
C THR A 197 8.51 0.00 -6.95
N HIS A 198 8.97 1.16 -6.48
CA HIS A 198 10.30 1.68 -6.79
C HIS A 198 11.44 0.78 -6.29
N ALA A 199 11.26 0.17 -5.11
CA ALA A 199 12.21 -0.82 -4.58
C ALA A 199 12.29 -2.03 -5.50
N VAL A 200 11.16 -2.56 -5.98
CA VAL A 200 11.17 -3.69 -6.94
C VAL A 200 11.93 -3.31 -8.22
N THR A 201 11.65 -2.15 -8.81
CA THR A 201 12.27 -1.77 -10.09
C THR A 201 13.77 -1.50 -9.95
N THR A 202 14.20 -0.91 -8.83
CA THR A 202 15.62 -0.68 -8.53
C THR A 202 16.36 -1.98 -8.24
N THR A 203 15.72 -2.95 -7.58
CA THR A 203 16.35 -4.25 -7.34
C THR A 203 16.41 -5.10 -8.62
N ALA A 204 15.39 -5.02 -9.48
CA ALA A 204 15.37 -5.70 -10.77
C ALA A 204 16.44 -5.16 -11.74
N TYR A 205 16.62 -3.84 -11.76
CA TYR A 205 17.61 -3.15 -12.60
C TYR A 205 18.50 -2.26 -11.71
N PRO A 206 19.55 -2.82 -11.08
CA PRO A 206 20.36 -2.10 -10.08
C PRO A 206 21.35 -1.09 -10.67
N THR A 207 21.52 -1.06 -12.01
CA THR A 207 22.45 -0.15 -12.68
C THR A 207 21.93 1.27 -12.71
N ASP A 208 22.81 2.26 -12.51
CA ASP A 208 22.46 3.68 -12.57
C ASP A 208 22.26 4.23 -13.99
N THR A 209 22.35 3.34 -14.98
CA THR A 209 22.02 3.61 -16.39
C THR A 209 20.61 4.16 -16.55
N TYR A 210 19.67 3.61 -15.77
CA TYR A 210 18.25 3.90 -15.91
C TYR A 210 17.72 4.70 -14.74
N ASN A 211 16.96 5.75 -15.02
CA ASN A 211 16.24 6.49 -14.00
C ASN A 211 15.04 5.66 -13.46
N PRO A 212 14.43 6.05 -12.32
CA PRO A 212 13.34 5.29 -11.72
C PRO A 212 12.12 5.04 -12.63
N ALA A 213 11.80 5.98 -13.53
CA ALA A 213 10.68 5.85 -14.45
C ALA A 213 11.00 4.87 -15.59
N GLU A 214 12.21 4.92 -16.13
CA GLU A 214 12.70 3.97 -17.15
C GLU A 214 12.73 2.55 -16.61
N ARG A 215 13.27 2.33 -15.41
CA ARG A 215 13.25 1.01 -14.75
C ARG A 215 11.82 0.47 -14.62
N ALA A 216 10.85 1.33 -14.30
CA ALA A 216 9.45 0.93 -14.20
C ALA A 216 8.86 0.52 -15.55
N VAL A 217 9.21 1.20 -16.65
CA VAL A 217 8.79 0.82 -18.01
C VAL A 217 9.41 -0.52 -18.42
N ILE A 218 10.72 -0.71 -18.17
CA ILE A 218 11.43 -1.94 -18.51
C ILE A 218 10.83 -3.14 -17.75
N VAL A 219 10.63 -3.02 -16.43
CA VAL A 219 9.94 -4.05 -15.63
C VAL A 219 8.52 -4.28 -16.11
N GLY A 220 7.85 -3.25 -16.61
CA GLY A 220 6.52 -3.37 -17.24
C GLY A 220 6.53 -4.25 -18.49
N PHE A 221 7.56 -4.14 -19.33
CA PHE A 221 7.76 -5.04 -20.46
C PHE A 221 8.03 -6.49 -20.02
N ASP A 222 8.82 -6.70 -18.95
CA ASP A 222 9.04 -8.04 -18.38
C ASP A 222 7.75 -8.67 -17.84
N ALA A 223 6.96 -7.88 -17.12
CA ALA A 223 5.70 -8.31 -16.58
C ALA A 223 4.71 -8.67 -17.70
N SER A 224 4.65 -7.89 -18.80
CA SER A 224 3.75 -8.20 -19.90
C SER A 224 4.13 -9.49 -20.62
N GLY A 225 5.43 -9.75 -20.85
CA GLY A 225 5.91 -11.01 -21.40
C GLY A 225 5.65 -12.23 -20.50
N SER A 226 5.70 -12.03 -19.18
CA SER A 226 5.50 -13.10 -18.21
C SER A 226 4.02 -13.41 -17.94
N LEU A 227 3.14 -12.41 -18.05
CA LEU A 227 1.76 -12.49 -17.55
C LEU A 227 0.70 -12.48 -18.66
N ASP A 228 0.99 -11.95 -19.85
CA ASP A 228 0.07 -11.96 -20.98
C ASP A 228 0.48 -13.01 -22.01
N PRO A 229 -0.24 -14.15 -22.11
CA PRO A 229 0.12 -15.23 -23.05
C PRO A 229 -0.04 -14.84 -24.53
N ARG A 230 -0.59 -13.66 -24.82
CA ARG A 230 -0.73 -13.14 -26.19
C ARG A 230 0.50 -12.36 -26.67
N VAL A 231 1.42 -12.03 -25.77
CA VAL A 231 2.63 -11.26 -26.09
C VAL A 231 3.80 -12.24 -26.25
N SER A 232 4.43 -12.24 -27.43
CA SER A 232 5.60 -13.09 -27.67
C SER A 232 6.85 -12.53 -26.99
N GLU A 233 7.76 -13.41 -26.56
CA GLU A 233 9.04 -13.00 -25.98
C GLU A 233 9.84 -12.11 -26.95
N THR A 234 9.85 -12.45 -28.23
CA THR A 234 10.44 -11.65 -29.31
C THR A 234 9.86 -10.23 -29.35
N ASP A 235 8.53 -10.08 -29.23
CA ASP A 235 7.89 -8.76 -29.26
C ASP A 235 8.21 -7.94 -28.00
N VAL A 236 8.39 -8.58 -26.85
CA VAL A 236 8.87 -7.93 -25.63
C VAL A 236 10.29 -7.41 -25.82
N LYS A 237 11.20 -8.25 -26.32
CA LYS A 237 12.60 -7.87 -26.59
C LYS A 237 12.67 -6.69 -27.58
N LEU A 238 11.90 -6.74 -28.67
CA LEU A 238 11.83 -5.65 -29.65
C LEU A 238 11.21 -4.37 -29.06
N SER A 239 10.23 -4.48 -28.17
CA SER A 239 9.63 -3.31 -27.51
C SER A 239 10.56 -2.66 -26.51
N LYS A 240 11.29 -3.47 -25.73
CA LYS A 240 12.36 -2.98 -24.87
C LYS A 240 13.49 -2.32 -25.65
N ALA A 241 13.96 -2.94 -26.73
CA ALA A 241 15.02 -2.37 -27.57
C ALA A 241 14.60 -1.01 -28.14
N ALA A 242 13.36 -0.90 -28.64
CA ALA A 242 12.82 0.38 -29.11
C ALA A 242 12.75 1.44 -28.00
N PHE A 243 12.34 1.06 -26.79
CA PHE A 243 12.33 1.97 -25.64
C PHE A 243 13.74 2.43 -25.25
N LEU A 244 14.73 1.53 -25.24
CA LEU A 244 16.12 1.89 -24.98
C LEU A 244 16.69 2.86 -26.03
N VAL A 245 16.27 2.74 -27.30
CA VAL A 245 16.61 3.73 -28.34
C VAL A 245 16.07 5.12 -27.99
N GLU A 246 14.85 5.21 -27.46
CA GLU A 246 14.27 6.47 -26.99
C GLU A 246 15.09 7.06 -25.84
N VAL A 247 15.49 6.23 -24.87
CA VAL A 247 16.37 6.63 -23.74
C VAL A 247 17.70 7.18 -24.26
N VAL A 248 18.38 6.47 -25.16
CA VAL A 248 19.65 6.94 -25.77
C VAL A 248 19.45 8.27 -26.49
N ASN A 249 18.35 8.43 -27.23
CA ASN A 249 18.08 9.67 -27.94
C ASN A 249 17.75 10.85 -26.99
N GLU A 250 17.09 10.59 -25.86
CA GLU A 250 16.87 11.59 -24.81
C GLU A 250 18.20 12.07 -24.21
N SER A 251 19.17 11.17 -23.99
CA SER A 251 20.48 11.54 -23.47
C SER A 251 21.19 12.61 -24.32
N ALA A 252 20.96 12.67 -25.63
CA ALA A 252 21.49 13.74 -26.47
C ALA A 252 20.95 15.12 -26.09
N THR A 253 19.67 15.19 -25.72
CA THR A 253 19.04 16.41 -25.19
C THR A 253 19.59 16.76 -23.83
N GLU A 254 19.73 15.76 -22.95
CA GLU A 254 20.25 15.98 -21.60
C GLU A 254 21.72 16.46 -21.61
N VAL A 255 22.56 15.93 -22.49
CA VAL A 255 23.95 16.39 -22.73
C VAL A 255 23.97 17.87 -23.14
N ARG A 256 23.08 18.28 -24.05
CA ARG A 256 23.01 19.68 -24.54
C ARG A 256 22.52 20.65 -23.47
N TRP A 257 21.57 20.25 -22.64
CA TRP A 257 20.91 21.12 -21.66
C TRP A 257 21.60 21.14 -20.30
N ARG A 258 22.48 20.15 -20.02
CA ARG A 258 23.23 20.13 -18.77
C ARG A 258 24.12 21.38 -18.69
N GLY A 259 24.21 21.94 -17.48
CA GLY A 259 25.13 23.04 -17.19
C GLY A 259 26.59 22.69 -17.50
N ASN A 260 27.49 23.64 -17.32
CA ASN A 260 28.93 23.44 -17.58
C ASN A 260 29.59 22.58 -16.50
N ASP A 261 29.25 21.30 -16.49
CA ASP A 261 29.71 20.28 -15.56
C ASP A 261 30.10 19.03 -16.36
N THR A 262 31.40 18.88 -16.61
CA THR A 262 31.94 17.83 -17.48
C THR A 262 31.61 16.44 -16.96
N GLU A 263 31.68 16.20 -15.65
CA GLU A 263 31.40 14.89 -15.05
C GLU A 263 29.94 14.48 -15.26
N ARG A 264 29.00 15.41 -15.02
CA ARG A 264 27.57 15.14 -15.23
C ARG A 264 27.18 15.01 -16.69
N ILE A 265 27.92 15.66 -17.60
CA ILE A 265 27.74 15.45 -19.04
C ILE A 265 28.29 14.08 -19.44
N ALA A 266 29.47 13.69 -18.93
CA ALA A 266 30.08 12.39 -19.20
C ALA A 266 29.18 11.24 -18.72
N ALA A 267 28.58 11.36 -17.52
CA ALA A 267 27.64 10.37 -16.99
C ALA A 267 26.46 10.09 -17.95
N HIS A 268 25.95 11.12 -18.62
CA HIS A 268 24.90 10.94 -19.64
C HIS A 268 25.40 10.21 -20.88
N GLY A 269 26.64 10.47 -21.31
CA GLY A 269 27.28 9.72 -22.40
C GLY A 269 27.55 8.26 -22.04
N GLU A 270 27.98 7.99 -20.81
CA GLU A 270 28.18 6.63 -20.28
C GLU A 270 26.86 5.86 -20.20
N ASN A 271 25.81 6.49 -19.68
CA ASN A 271 24.46 5.90 -19.64
C ASN A 271 23.92 5.61 -21.05
N ALA A 272 24.09 6.54 -22.00
CA ALA A 272 23.69 6.33 -23.39
C ALA A 272 24.46 5.16 -24.05
N LEU A 273 25.75 5.01 -23.76
CA LEU A 273 26.54 3.91 -24.28
C LEU A 273 26.06 2.56 -23.70
N ALA A 274 25.83 2.50 -22.39
CA ALA A 274 25.32 1.30 -21.73
C ALA A 274 23.91 0.90 -22.23
N ALA A 275 22.98 1.86 -22.33
CA ALA A 275 21.64 1.60 -22.85
C ALA A 275 21.67 1.17 -24.33
N SER A 276 22.61 1.69 -25.12
CA SER A 276 22.83 1.24 -26.49
C SER A 276 23.37 -0.19 -26.57
N ASP A 277 24.31 -0.56 -25.70
CA ASP A 277 24.83 -1.92 -25.60
C ASP A 277 23.72 -2.92 -25.24
N ASP A 278 22.84 -2.57 -24.29
CA ASP A 278 21.67 -3.37 -23.91
C ASP A 278 20.67 -3.50 -25.08
N ALA A 279 20.39 -2.41 -25.80
CA ALA A 279 19.52 -2.44 -26.98
C ALA A 279 20.09 -3.35 -28.08
N ARG A 280 21.40 -3.29 -28.34
CA ARG A 280 22.08 -4.19 -29.29
C ARG A 280 22.04 -5.64 -28.85
N SER A 281 22.24 -5.92 -27.57
CA SER A 281 22.14 -7.27 -27.02
C SER A 281 20.74 -7.87 -27.23
N LEU A 282 19.69 -7.08 -26.97
CA LEU A 282 18.31 -7.49 -27.24
C LEU A 282 18.07 -7.76 -28.73
N LEU A 283 18.54 -6.88 -29.62
CA LEU A 283 18.40 -7.04 -31.08
C LEU A 283 19.17 -8.25 -31.63
N ALA A 284 20.35 -8.53 -31.10
CA ALA A 284 21.12 -9.72 -31.47
C ALA A 284 20.39 -11.00 -30.99
N SER A 285 19.87 -11.00 -29.76
CA SER A 285 19.18 -12.17 -29.20
C SER A 285 17.92 -12.59 -29.97
N VAL A 286 17.26 -11.66 -30.66
CA VAL A 286 16.10 -11.98 -31.50
C VAL A 286 16.49 -12.44 -32.90
N GLU A 287 17.71 -12.16 -33.38
CA GLU A 287 18.20 -12.68 -34.67
C GLU A 287 18.48 -14.20 -34.62
N ASP A 288 18.82 -14.70 -33.43
CA ASP A 288 19.01 -16.14 -33.17
C ASP A 288 17.67 -16.92 -33.16
N GLU A 289 16.54 -16.21 -33.20
CA GLU A 289 15.18 -16.76 -33.21
C GLU A 289 14.58 -16.79 -34.63
N SER A 290 13.59 -17.67 -34.85
CA SER A 290 12.85 -17.69 -36.12
C SER A 290 11.87 -16.52 -36.20
N LEU A 291 12.31 -15.39 -36.73
CA LEU A 291 11.51 -14.17 -36.86
C LEU A 291 10.42 -14.27 -37.94
N THR A 292 9.25 -13.71 -37.65
CA THR A 292 8.27 -13.39 -38.70
C THR A 292 8.77 -12.22 -39.57
N PRO A 293 8.29 -12.06 -40.81
CA PRO A 293 8.69 -10.93 -41.66
C PRO A 293 8.46 -9.55 -41.01
N ALA A 294 7.35 -9.39 -40.28
CA ALA A 294 7.03 -8.15 -39.59
C ALA A 294 8.00 -7.85 -38.42
N GLN A 295 8.42 -8.88 -37.69
CA GLN A 295 9.40 -8.75 -36.61
C GLN A 295 10.80 -8.45 -37.15
N ALA A 296 11.21 -9.09 -38.25
CA ALA A 296 12.47 -8.80 -38.91
C ALA A 296 12.53 -7.35 -39.41
N GLU A 297 11.46 -6.87 -40.05
CA GLU A 297 11.37 -5.47 -40.49
C GLU A 297 11.39 -4.50 -39.29
N ARG A 298 10.71 -4.85 -38.19
CA ARG A 298 10.72 -4.06 -36.96
C ARG A 298 12.12 -4.00 -36.33
N ALA A 299 12.81 -5.12 -36.23
CA ALA A 299 14.17 -5.20 -35.70
C ALA A 299 15.11 -4.29 -36.51
N GLU A 300 15.01 -4.32 -37.85
CA GLU A 300 15.83 -3.49 -38.72
C GLU A 300 15.56 -2.00 -38.55
N ARG A 301 14.29 -1.60 -38.45
CA ARG A 301 13.95 -0.20 -38.12
C ARG A 301 14.56 0.24 -36.80
N ILE A 302 14.53 -0.62 -35.77
CA ILE A 302 15.12 -0.30 -34.46
C ILE A 302 16.65 -0.17 -34.57
N ARG A 303 17.35 -1.03 -35.33
CA ARG A 303 18.81 -0.90 -35.57
C ARG A 303 19.16 0.45 -36.21
N VAL A 304 18.42 0.84 -37.25
CA VAL A 304 18.62 2.13 -37.93
C VAL A 304 18.38 3.29 -36.97
N GLN A 305 17.32 3.22 -36.15
CA GLN A 305 17.02 4.24 -35.15
C GLN A 305 18.09 4.31 -34.05
N LEU A 306 18.61 3.16 -33.60
CA LEU A 306 19.67 3.10 -32.60
C LEU A 306 20.95 3.78 -33.11
N ALA A 307 21.38 3.44 -34.33
CA ALA A 307 22.55 4.08 -34.95
C ALA A 307 22.37 5.60 -35.11
N ALA A 308 21.15 6.07 -35.37
CA ALA A 308 20.84 7.50 -35.41
C ALA A 308 20.92 8.14 -34.02
N ALA A 309 20.36 7.51 -32.99
CA ALA A 309 20.40 7.98 -31.61
C ALA A 309 21.85 8.07 -31.08
N GLU A 310 22.68 7.05 -31.32
CA GLU A 310 24.11 7.05 -30.96
C GLU A 310 24.87 8.23 -31.59
N ARG A 311 24.61 8.51 -32.88
CA ARG A 311 25.21 9.67 -33.56
C ARG A 311 24.74 10.99 -32.98
N ASN A 312 23.47 11.11 -32.59
CA ASN A 312 22.94 12.31 -31.96
C ASN A 312 23.64 12.60 -30.63
N VAL A 313 23.83 11.58 -29.78
CA VAL A 313 24.56 11.72 -28.51
C VAL A 313 26.02 12.06 -28.77
N ALA A 314 26.69 11.36 -29.69
CA ALA A 314 28.09 11.65 -30.03
C ALA A 314 28.28 13.10 -30.51
N THR A 315 27.36 13.60 -31.33
CA THR A 315 27.36 14.99 -31.80
C THR A 315 27.16 15.97 -30.64
N ALA A 316 26.20 15.70 -29.76
CA ALA A 316 25.98 16.52 -28.57
C ALA A 316 27.21 16.55 -27.65
N LEU A 317 27.88 15.41 -27.44
CA LEU A 317 29.10 15.33 -26.62
C LEU A 317 30.26 16.11 -27.25
N GLU A 318 30.44 16.05 -28.57
CA GLU A 318 31.46 16.82 -29.29
C GLU A 318 31.17 18.32 -29.26
N GLU A 319 29.91 18.73 -29.47
CA GLU A 319 29.47 20.12 -29.33
C GLU A 319 29.81 20.67 -27.93
N ARG A 320 29.61 19.86 -26.89
CA ARG A 320 29.98 20.24 -25.51
C ARG A 320 31.49 20.21 -25.32
N ALA A 321 32.21 19.22 -25.82
CA ALA A 321 33.66 19.10 -25.67
C ALA A 321 34.43 20.31 -26.26
N ASN A 322 33.88 20.91 -27.32
CA ASN A 322 34.42 22.10 -27.98
C ASN A 322 34.03 23.43 -27.30
N ASN A 323 33.26 23.40 -26.21
CA ASN A 323 32.88 24.59 -25.47
C ASN A 323 34.01 25.05 -24.57
N GLU A 324 34.56 26.24 -24.83
CA GLU A 324 35.68 26.83 -24.07
C GLU A 324 35.36 27.06 -22.58
N ALA A 325 34.08 27.08 -22.20
CA ALA A 325 33.66 27.22 -20.80
C ALA A 325 33.65 25.90 -20.02
N LEU A 326 34.00 24.77 -20.64
CA LEU A 326 34.18 23.48 -19.99
C LEU A 326 35.68 23.15 -19.86
N GLU A 327 36.05 22.57 -18.73
CA GLU A 327 37.39 22.06 -18.48
C GLU A 327 37.41 20.53 -18.53
N ASN A 328 38.58 19.94 -18.81
CA ASN A 328 38.81 18.48 -18.81
C ASN A 328 37.89 17.69 -19.74
N THR A 329 37.69 18.14 -20.99
CA THR A 329 36.70 17.58 -21.92
C THR A 329 37.11 16.25 -22.60
N ASP A 330 38.31 15.73 -22.34
CA ASP A 330 38.79 14.44 -22.88
C ASP A 330 37.81 13.26 -22.73
N PRO A 331 37.10 13.08 -21.59
CA PRO A 331 36.10 12.03 -21.45
C PRO A 331 34.95 12.18 -22.45
N LEU A 332 34.52 13.42 -22.75
CA LEU A 332 33.42 13.68 -23.68
C LEU A 332 33.80 13.30 -25.10
N THR A 333 35.02 13.66 -25.53
CA THR A 333 35.56 13.26 -26.83
C THR A 333 35.66 11.75 -26.95
N ARG A 334 36.18 11.06 -25.91
CA ARG A 334 36.28 9.60 -25.89
C ARG A 334 34.92 8.91 -26.01
N LEU A 335 33.93 9.39 -25.26
CA LEU A 335 32.56 8.85 -25.32
C LEU A 335 31.91 9.11 -26.68
N SER A 336 32.14 10.30 -27.28
CA SER A 336 31.70 10.61 -28.63
C SER A 336 32.27 9.64 -29.67
N ASP A 337 33.58 9.37 -29.61
CA ASP A 337 34.26 8.44 -30.50
C ASP A 337 33.74 7.00 -30.33
N GLN A 338 33.50 6.56 -29.09
CA GLN A 338 32.93 5.24 -28.80
C GLN A 338 31.52 5.10 -29.39
N LEU A 339 30.65 6.10 -29.20
CA LEU A 339 29.29 6.10 -29.75
C LEU A 339 29.30 6.14 -31.29
N ARG A 340 30.20 6.90 -31.91
CA ARG A 340 30.40 6.89 -33.37
C ARG A 340 30.84 5.52 -33.87
N ALA A 341 31.80 4.89 -33.19
CA ALA A 341 32.25 3.55 -33.54
C ALA A 341 31.12 2.53 -33.40
N SER A 342 30.29 2.63 -32.36
CA SER A 342 29.11 1.78 -32.18
C SER A 342 28.07 1.97 -33.29
N ALA A 343 27.74 3.21 -33.65
CA ALA A 343 26.80 3.50 -34.74
C ALA A 343 27.23 2.92 -36.10
N ASN A 344 28.54 2.86 -36.34
CA ASN A 344 29.09 2.27 -37.56
C ASN A 344 29.06 0.74 -37.55
N ARG A 345 29.21 0.10 -36.38
CA ARG A 345 29.04 -1.35 -36.22
C ARG A 345 27.59 -1.77 -36.48
N THR A 346 26.63 -1.02 -35.97
CA THR A 346 25.19 -1.28 -36.18
C THR A 346 24.80 -1.27 -37.65
N ASN A 347 25.45 -0.42 -38.47
CA ASN A 347 25.21 -0.37 -39.92
C ASN A 347 25.95 -1.46 -40.73
N SER A 348 26.96 -2.13 -40.16
CA SER A 348 27.81 -3.08 -40.89
C SER A 348 27.37 -4.54 -40.75
N GLY A 349 26.32 -4.82 -39.97
CA GLY A 349 25.75 -6.16 -39.76
C GLY A 349 24.69 -6.58 -40.79
N THR A 350 24.70 -6.00 -42.00
CA THR A 350 23.87 -6.40 -43.15
C THR A 350 24.69 -7.20 -44.15
#